data_AF-A0A3E1DGZ1-F1
#
_entry.id   AF-A0A3E1DGZ1-F1
#
_cell.length_a   1.000
_cell.length_b   1.000
_cell.length_c   1.000
_cell.angle_alpha   90.00
_cell.angle_beta   90.00
_cell.angle_gamma   90.00
#
_symmetry.space_group_name_H-M   'P 1'
#
loop_
_entity.id
_entity.type
_entity.pdbx_description
1 polymer ?
#
loop_
_entity_poly.entity_id
_entity_poly.type
_entity_poly.pdbx_seq_one_letter_code
_entity_poly.pdbx_strand_id
1 'polypeptide(L)'
;MVKIMEAKHAHLYDLAFGNDPAYWRAASPLHVLSEIVIPFLAVCSTRHTDSCPWAAEFVTKAESFKVHASALEQNLSHKNINLQLGLEGSYTNTVESFMGGLDASVMRMLTNH
;
A
#
# COMPACT_ATOMS: atom_id res chain seq x y z
N MET A 1 -4.59 -2.94 -11.01
CA MET A 1 -4.03 -3.29 -12.33
C MET A 1 -4.98 -2.92 -13.46
N VAL A 2 -6.21 -3.48 -13.50
CA VAL A 2 -7.20 -3.25 -14.57
C VAL A 2 -7.32 -1.77 -15.01
N LYS A 3 -7.62 -0.85 -14.09
CA LYS A 3 -7.76 0.59 -14.41
C LYS A 3 -6.48 1.23 -14.99
N ILE A 4 -5.29 0.75 -14.61
CA ILE A 4 -4.01 1.24 -15.14
C ILE A 4 -3.83 0.74 -16.59
N MET A 5 -4.11 -0.54 -16.83
CA MET A 5 -3.96 -1.17 -18.14
C MET A 5 -5.02 -0.74 -19.16
N GLU A 6 -6.22 -0.37 -18.71
CA GLU A 6 -7.29 0.15 -19.58
C GLU A 6 -7.10 1.63 -19.97
N ALA A 7 -6.30 2.39 -19.20
CA ALA A 7 -5.97 3.78 -19.49
C ALA A 7 -4.67 3.88 -20.30
N LYS A 8 -4.29 5.09 -20.73
CA LYS A 8 -2.94 5.33 -21.27
C LYS A 8 -1.91 5.10 -20.15
N HIS A 9 -0.97 4.18 -20.36
CA HIS A 9 0.06 3.82 -19.39
C HIS A 9 1.45 3.79 -20.03
N ALA A 10 2.49 3.68 -19.20
CA ALA A 10 3.86 3.55 -19.66
C ALA A 10 4.13 2.14 -20.24
N HIS A 11 4.98 2.05 -21.25
CA HIS A 11 5.29 0.79 -21.93
C HIS A 11 5.80 -0.33 -21.00
N LEU A 12 6.40 0.02 -19.85
CA LEU A 12 6.82 -0.96 -18.85
C LEU A 12 5.65 -1.86 -18.39
N TYR A 13 4.42 -1.33 -18.37
CA TYR A 13 3.24 -2.08 -17.97
C TYR A 13 2.85 -3.12 -19.02
N ASP A 14 3.03 -2.85 -20.31
CA ASP A 14 2.84 -3.85 -21.38
C ASP A 14 3.84 -5.01 -21.20
N LEU A 15 5.10 -4.68 -20.90
CA LEU A 15 6.15 -5.69 -20.71
C LEU A 15 5.87 -6.58 -19.49
N ALA A 16 5.29 -6.01 -18.43
CA ALA A 16 5.01 -6.73 -17.20
C ALA A 16 3.67 -7.48 -17.21
N PHE A 17 2.65 -6.92 -17.87
CA PHE A 17 1.26 -7.40 -17.76
C PHE A 17 0.62 -7.81 -19.08
N GLY A 18 1.30 -7.61 -20.21
CA GLY A 18 0.80 -7.96 -21.53
C GLY A 18 -0.54 -7.29 -21.85
N ASN A 19 -1.31 -7.92 -22.72
CA ASN A 19 -2.57 -7.38 -23.25
C ASN A 19 -3.80 -8.25 -22.93
N ASP A 20 -3.73 -9.14 -21.94
CA ASP A 20 -4.84 -10.01 -21.55
C ASP A 20 -5.62 -9.42 -20.36
N PRO A 21 -6.88 -8.98 -20.56
CA PRO A 21 -7.71 -8.45 -19.48
C PRO A 21 -8.01 -9.46 -18.37
N ALA A 22 -8.04 -10.77 -18.68
CA ALA A 22 -8.21 -11.79 -17.65
C ALA A 22 -6.98 -11.83 -16.73
N TYR A 23 -5.78 -11.76 -17.30
CA TYR A 23 -4.54 -11.65 -16.53
C TYR A 23 -4.49 -10.37 -15.71
N TRP A 24 -4.90 -9.22 -16.27
CA TRP A 24 -4.93 -7.96 -15.52
C TRP A 24 -5.83 -8.03 -14.28
N ARG A 25 -6.98 -8.72 -14.37
CA ARG A 25 -7.86 -8.96 -13.21
C ARG A 25 -7.19 -9.85 -12.18
N ALA A 26 -6.62 -10.98 -12.60
CA ALA A 26 -5.92 -11.89 -11.71
C ALA A 26 -4.70 -11.26 -11.01
N ALA A 27 -4.02 -10.32 -11.69
CA ALA A 27 -2.88 -9.58 -11.15
C ALA A 27 -3.28 -8.31 -10.37
N SER A 28 -4.56 -7.94 -10.31
CA SER A 28 -5.00 -6.69 -9.67
C SER A 28 -5.25 -6.91 -8.18
N PRO A 29 -4.49 -6.27 -7.27
CA PRO A 29 -4.73 -6.39 -5.83
C PRO A 29 -6.17 -6.06 -5.44
N LEU A 30 -6.76 -5.03 -6.06
CA LEU A 30 -8.16 -4.65 -5.86
C LEU A 30 -9.18 -5.74 -6.20
N HIS A 31 -8.88 -6.62 -7.16
CA HIS A 31 -9.81 -7.66 -7.61
C HIS A 31 -9.64 -8.97 -6.84
N VAL A 32 -8.41 -9.31 -6.43
CA VAL A 32 -8.14 -10.53 -5.66
C VAL A 32 -8.32 -10.35 -4.16
N LEU A 33 -8.50 -9.10 -3.70
CA LEU A 33 -8.72 -8.81 -2.29
C LEU A 33 -10.03 -9.45 -1.79
N SER A 34 -9.94 -10.08 -0.63
CA SER A 34 -11.00 -10.86 0.02
C SER A 34 -10.89 -10.77 1.54
N GLU A 35 -11.80 -11.43 2.25
CA GLU A 35 -11.83 -11.49 3.73
C GLU A 35 -10.61 -12.17 4.37
N ILE A 36 -9.78 -12.86 3.58
CA ILE A 36 -8.60 -13.62 4.07
C ILE A 36 -7.33 -12.73 4.12
N VAL A 37 -7.42 -11.48 3.66
CA VAL A 37 -6.26 -10.58 3.63
C VAL A 37 -5.84 -10.13 5.03
N ILE A 38 -4.54 -10.18 5.29
CA ILE A 38 -3.95 -9.74 6.56
C ILE A 38 -4.01 -8.21 6.71
N PRO A 39 -3.96 -7.67 7.95
CA PRO A 39 -3.86 -6.24 8.16
C PRO A 39 -2.70 -5.58 7.40
N PHE A 40 -2.91 -4.37 6.88
CA PHE A 40 -1.88 -3.65 6.15
C PHE A 40 -1.96 -2.13 6.28
N LEU A 41 -0.80 -1.48 6.15
CA LEU A 41 -0.66 -0.02 6.06
C LEU A 41 -0.16 0.34 4.66
N ALA A 42 -0.97 1.04 3.89
CA ALA A 42 -0.61 1.52 2.56
C ALA A 42 0.03 2.91 2.65
N VAL A 43 1.35 2.99 2.52
CA VAL A 43 2.08 4.27 2.49
C VAL A 43 2.07 4.84 1.07
N CYS A 44 1.71 6.11 0.92
CA CYS A 44 1.62 6.77 -0.38
C CYS A 44 2.35 8.12 -0.41
N SER A 45 2.77 8.53 -1.61
CA SER A 45 3.44 9.82 -1.84
C SER A 45 2.43 10.88 -2.23
N THR A 46 2.40 12.01 -1.53
CA THR A 46 1.60 13.18 -1.95
C THR A 46 2.26 13.97 -3.09
N ARG A 47 3.49 13.60 -3.48
CA ARG A 47 4.22 14.24 -4.60
C ARG A 47 3.86 13.65 -5.97
N HIS A 48 3.03 12.60 -5.99
CA HIS A 48 2.51 11.98 -7.20
C HIS A 48 0.98 11.96 -7.13
N THR A 49 0.33 12.49 -8.16
CA THR A 49 -1.13 12.71 -8.19
C THR A 49 -1.94 11.43 -7.95
N ASP A 50 -1.43 10.30 -8.41
CA ASP A 50 -2.19 9.06 -8.43
C ASP A 50 -1.89 8.16 -7.23
N SER A 51 -0.77 8.39 -6.53
CA SER A 51 -0.28 7.45 -5.50
C SER A 51 -1.25 7.30 -4.32
N CYS A 52 -1.72 8.41 -3.75
CA CYS A 52 -2.61 8.37 -2.59
C CYS A 52 -4.07 8.00 -2.94
N PRO A 53 -4.66 8.47 -4.07
CA PRO A 53 -5.96 7.96 -4.51
C PRO A 53 -6.00 6.44 -4.67
N TRP A 54 -4.97 5.81 -5.25
CA TRP A 54 -4.93 4.35 -5.37
C TRP A 54 -4.83 3.64 -4.01
N ALA A 55 -4.03 4.18 -3.08
CA ALA A 55 -3.93 3.63 -1.72
C ALA A 55 -5.26 3.73 -0.97
N ALA A 56 -5.94 4.88 -1.06
CA ALA A 56 -7.25 5.11 -0.44
C ALA A 56 -8.34 4.18 -1.02
N GLU A 57 -8.36 3.94 -2.34
CA GLU A 57 -9.28 2.99 -2.95
C GLU A 57 -9.04 1.56 -2.44
N PHE A 58 -7.77 1.16 -2.33
CA PHE A 58 -7.41 -0.18 -1.85
C PHE A 58 -7.77 -0.40 -0.38
N VAL A 59 -7.52 0.61 0.48
CA VAL A 59 -7.92 0.59 1.90
C VAL A 59 -9.44 0.52 2.02
N THR A 60 -10.18 1.38 1.32
CA THR A 60 -11.67 1.36 1.32
C THR A 60 -12.21 -0.03 0.94
N LYS A 61 -11.61 -0.66 -0.08
CA LYS A 61 -12.02 -2.00 -0.50
C LYS A 61 -11.73 -3.04 0.58
N ALA A 62 -10.58 -2.96 1.25
CA ALA A 62 -10.23 -3.86 2.35
C ALA A 62 -11.13 -3.70 3.58
N GLU A 63 -11.43 -2.46 3.96
CA GLU A 63 -12.34 -2.15 5.06
C GLU A 63 -13.75 -2.70 4.81
N SER A 64 -14.20 -2.76 3.54
CA SER A 64 -15.49 -3.40 3.20
C SER A 64 -15.54 -4.89 3.55
N PHE A 65 -14.39 -5.54 3.69
CA PHE A 65 -14.24 -6.92 4.17
C PHE A 65 -13.83 -7.00 5.64
N LYS A 66 -13.91 -5.89 6.39
CA LYS A 66 -13.53 -5.76 7.81
C LYS A 66 -12.04 -6.06 8.08
N VAL A 67 -11.19 -5.97 7.06
CA VAL A 67 -9.74 -6.04 7.22
C VAL A 67 -9.26 -4.76 7.90
N HIS A 68 -8.36 -4.88 8.86
CA HIS A 68 -7.67 -3.72 9.45
C HIS A 68 -6.70 -3.15 8.41
N ALA A 69 -7.13 -2.14 7.67
CA ALA A 69 -6.33 -1.45 6.68
C ALA A 69 -6.23 0.04 7.01
N SER A 70 -5.16 0.70 6.59
CA SER A 70 -5.01 2.16 6.74
C SER A 70 -4.13 2.73 5.63
N ALA A 71 -4.34 4.00 5.29
CA ALA A 71 -3.46 4.74 4.38
C ALA A 71 -2.62 5.74 5.18
N LEU A 72 -1.34 5.86 4.84
CA LEU A 72 -0.43 6.85 5.42
C LEU A 72 0.16 7.72 4.31
N GLU A 73 -0.29 8.97 4.26
CA GLU A 73 0.23 9.95 3.32
C GLU A 73 1.59 10.48 3.78
N GLN A 74 2.54 10.58 2.86
CA GLN A 74 3.87 11.14 3.10
C GLN A 74 4.21 12.19 2.04
N ASN A 75 4.62 13.38 2.49
CA ASN A 75 5.20 14.41 1.61
C ASN A 75 6.66 14.10 1.24
N LEU A 76 6.86 12.91 0.70
CA LEU A 76 8.13 12.35 0.25
C LEU A 76 7.96 11.85 -1.18
N SER A 77 9.03 11.80 -1.96
CA SER A 77 9.01 11.10 -3.26
C SER A 77 8.88 9.58 -3.04
N HIS A 78 8.47 8.83 -4.06
CA HIS A 78 8.46 7.35 -3.99
C HIS A 78 9.80 6.78 -3.50
N LYS A 79 10.92 7.33 -3.98
CA LYS A 79 12.26 6.93 -3.54
C LYS A 79 12.48 7.21 -2.05
N ASN A 80 12.11 8.40 -1.58
CA ASN A 80 12.37 8.79 -0.19
C ASN A 80 11.45 8.08 0.81
N ILE A 81 10.24 7.67 0.42
CA ILE A 81 9.39 6.79 1.24
C ILE A 81 10.13 5.53 1.66
N ASN A 82 10.91 4.93 0.74
CA ASN A 82 11.70 3.74 1.04
C ASN A 82 12.99 4.08 1.81
N LEU A 83 13.69 5.15 1.43
CA LEU A 83 14.99 5.48 2.03
C LEU A 83 14.91 6.05 3.44
N GLN A 84 13.79 6.70 3.81
CA GLN A 84 13.66 7.36 5.10
C GLN A 84 12.96 6.51 6.17
N LEU A 85 12.30 5.41 5.78
CA LEU A 85 11.69 4.51 6.75
C LEU A 85 12.78 3.84 7.60
N GLY A 86 12.64 3.90 8.93
CA GLY A 86 13.62 3.43 9.88
C GLY A 86 14.57 4.51 10.41
N LEU A 87 14.54 5.72 9.84
CA LEU A 87 15.15 6.89 10.48
C LEU A 87 14.25 7.41 11.59
N GLU A 88 14.84 8.03 12.61
CA GLU A 88 14.07 8.69 13.67
C GLU A 88 13.12 9.74 13.09
N GLY A 89 11.85 9.69 13.49
CA GLY A 89 10.86 10.68 13.07
C GLY A 89 9.43 10.14 13.04
N SER A 90 8.48 11.05 12.82
CA SER A 90 7.05 10.75 12.84
C SER A 90 6.63 9.67 11.83
N TYR A 91 7.31 9.61 10.67
CA TYR A 91 7.03 8.60 9.66
C TYR A 91 7.29 7.18 10.17
N THR A 92 8.50 6.90 10.67
CA THR A 92 8.84 5.60 11.27
C THR A 92 7.96 5.30 12.48
N ASN A 93 7.78 6.26 13.39
CA ASN A 93 6.95 6.08 14.58
C ASN A 93 5.50 5.69 14.24
N THR A 94 4.94 6.24 13.15
CA THR A 94 3.57 5.91 12.72
C THR A 94 3.49 4.49 12.15
N VAL A 95 4.48 4.08 11.35
CA VAL A 95 4.55 2.71 10.82
C VAL A 95 4.72 1.70 11.96
N GLU A 96 5.61 1.99 12.91
CA GLU A 96 5.83 1.16 14.10
C GLU A 96 4.60 1.09 15.01
N SER A 97 3.87 2.21 15.16
CA SER A 97 2.60 2.23 15.92
C SER A 97 1.54 1.32 15.28
N PHE A 98 1.44 1.32 13.95
CA PHE A 98 0.58 0.38 13.23
C PHE A 98 1.01 -1.06 13.50
N MET A 99 2.30 -1.38 13.33
CA MET A 99 2.86 -2.72 13.56
C MET A 99 2.63 -3.21 14.99
N GLY A 100 2.90 -2.36 15.99
CA GLY A 100 2.68 -2.67 17.40
C GLY A 100 1.21 -2.87 17.76
N GLY A 101 0.29 -2.25 17.01
CA GLY A 101 -1.15 -2.47 17.14
C GLY A 101 -1.64 -3.84 16.65
N LEU A 102 -0.82 -4.57 15.87
CA LEU A 102 -1.19 -5.88 15.33
C LEU A 102 -0.88 -7.04 16.28
N ASP A 103 0.21 -6.94 17.06
CA ASP A 103 0.64 -8.01 17.97
C ASP A 103 1.49 -7.47 19.13
N ALA A 104 1.20 -7.91 20.35
CA ALA A 104 1.91 -7.47 21.56
C ALA A 104 3.40 -7.88 21.60
N SER A 105 3.80 -8.95 20.91
CA SER A 105 5.20 -9.33 20.74
C SER A 105 5.95 -8.35 19.85
N VAL A 106 5.32 -7.85 18.78
CA VAL A 106 5.89 -6.83 17.91
C VAL A 106 6.05 -5.52 18.66
N MET A 107 5.02 -5.09 19.40
CA MET A 107 5.10 -3.90 20.26
C MET A 107 6.30 -3.98 21.22
N ARG A 108 6.49 -5.12 21.91
CA ARG A 108 7.63 -5.30 22.82
C ARG A 108 8.98 -5.18 22.14
N MET A 109 9.13 -5.67 20.90
CA MET A 109 10.39 -5.52 20.16
C MET A 109 10.67 -4.06 19.81
N LEU A 110 9.64 -3.30 19.41
CA LEU A 110 9.77 -1.90 19.03
C LEU A 110 10.13 -0.99 20.21
N THR A 111 9.68 -1.32 21.43
CA THR A 111 9.94 -0.51 22.63
C THR A 111 11.25 -0.83 23.36
N ASN A 112 11.99 -1.85 22.92
CA ASN A 112 13.21 -2.33 23.58
C ASN A 112 14.51 -1.80 22.94
N HIS A 113 14.39 -0.80 22.07
CA HIS A 113 15.49 -0.06 21.45
C HIS A 113 15.63 1.33 22.08
#